data_AF-Q8A8I0-F1
#
_entry.id   AF-Q8A8I0-F1
#
_cell.length_a   1.000
_cell.length_b   1.000
_cell.length_c   1.000
_cell.angle_alpha   90.00
_cell.angle_beta   90.00
_cell.angle_gamma   90.00
#
_symmetry.space_group_name_H-M   'P 1'
#
loop_
_entity.id
_entity.type
_entity.pdbx_description
1 polymer ?
#
loop_
_entity_poly.entity_id
_entity_poly.type
_entity_poly.pdbx_seq_one_letter_code
_entity_poly.pdbx_strand_id
1 'polypeptide(L)'
;MVESEINKRYCQSCGMPLRFDVEEYLGTNSDGSRSDEFCYYCLKDGKYIVDISMWEMIDIWIKYTDKYNEYADTDYSPKELREILDKRLPTLNRWRQKQETSSLHHKMIQNIIVYINGHLTEVLNTDTLSSMSGLSKFHFRRVFRTATGENIGSYIQRLRMEHVAHLLISTDYTLKQIIENELSD
;
A
#
# COMPACT_ATOMS: atom_id res chain seq x y z
N MET A 1 -18.90 20.21 -35.95
CA MET A 1 -18.29 18.89 -36.22
C MET A 1 -18.33 18.13 -34.91
N VAL A 2 -18.97 16.97 -34.91
CA VAL A 2 -19.35 16.21 -33.70
C VAL A 2 -18.08 15.78 -32.96
N GLU A 3 -17.88 16.33 -31.76
CA GLU A 3 -16.74 16.07 -30.88
C GLU A 3 -16.64 14.58 -30.56
N SER A 4 -15.47 14.03 -30.87
CA SER A 4 -15.07 12.65 -30.66
C SER A 4 -14.85 12.37 -29.16
N GLU A 5 -15.94 12.23 -28.40
CA GLU A 5 -15.95 11.50 -27.12
C GLU A 5 -15.75 9.98 -27.37
N ILE A 6 -14.68 9.62 -28.07
CA ILE A 6 -14.15 8.27 -28.02
C ILE A 6 -13.57 8.14 -26.63
N ASN A 7 -14.37 7.56 -25.74
CA ASN A 7 -14.01 6.75 -24.57
C ASN A 7 -12.48 6.48 -24.43
N LYS A 8 -11.68 7.51 -24.12
CA LYS A 8 -10.21 7.42 -24.10
C LYS A 8 -9.85 6.54 -22.92
N ARG A 9 -9.59 5.25 -23.16
CA ARG A 9 -9.11 4.33 -22.14
C ARG A 9 -7.64 4.62 -21.89
N TYR A 10 -7.30 4.87 -20.64
CA TYR A 10 -5.93 5.10 -20.22
C TYR A 10 -5.34 3.81 -19.66
N CYS A 11 -4.03 3.64 -19.86
CA CYS A 11 -3.28 2.58 -19.21
C CYS A 11 -3.47 2.68 -17.70
N GLN A 12 -3.92 1.59 -17.08
CA GLN A 12 -4.24 1.49 -15.65
C GLN A 12 -3.02 1.48 -14.72
N SER A 13 -1.85 1.84 -15.25
CA SER A 13 -0.59 2.02 -14.53
C SER A 13 -0.02 3.41 -14.78
N CYS A 14 0.41 3.73 -15.99
CA CYS A 14 1.11 4.99 -16.24
C CYS A 14 0.18 6.14 -16.63
N GLY A 15 -1.10 5.89 -16.91
CA GLY A 15 -2.06 6.94 -17.27
C GLY A 15 -1.92 7.49 -18.70
N MET A 16 -1.12 6.86 -19.58
CA MET A 16 -1.06 7.20 -21.01
C MET A 16 -2.30 6.66 -21.74
N PRO A 17 -2.81 7.32 -22.80
CA PRO A 17 -3.87 6.76 -23.64
C PRO A 17 -3.45 5.43 -24.29
N LEU A 18 -4.35 4.46 -24.30
CA LEU A 18 -4.14 3.20 -25.00
C LEU A 18 -4.50 3.35 -26.49
N ARG A 19 -3.60 2.87 -27.34
CA ARG A 19 -3.75 2.85 -28.80
C ARG A 19 -4.12 1.45 -29.25
N PHE A 20 -5.43 1.20 -29.38
CA PHE A 20 -5.96 -0.09 -29.82
C PHE A 20 -5.81 -0.31 -31.33
N ASP A 21 -5.53 0.75 -32.07
CA ASP A 21 -5.16 0.72 -33.50
C ASP A 21 -3.74 0.19 -33.73
N VAL A 22 -2.90 0.11 -32.68
CA VAL A 22 -1.52 -0.36 -32.76
C VAL A 22 -1.27 -1.40 -31.66
N GLU A 23 -1.51 -2.68 -31.97
CA GLU A 23 -1.40 -3.78 -30.99
C GLU A 23 -0.03 -3.87 -30.30
N GLU A 24 1.04 -3.47 -30.97
CA GLU A 24 2.40 -3.47 -30.41
C GLU A 24 2.55 -2.54 -29.19
N TYR A 25 1.70 -1.52 -29.08
CA TYR A 25 1.72 -0.57 -27.96
C TYR A 25 0.92 -1.07 -26.75
N LEU A 26 0.18 -2.17 -26.91
CA LEU A 26 -0.51 -2.84 -25.82
C LEU A 26 0.42 -3.81 -25.10
N GLY A 27 0.26 -3.89 -23.78
CA GLY A 27 0.96 -4.84 -22.93
C GLY A 27 0.59 -6.28 -23.27
N THR A 28 1.31 -7.22 -22.68
CA THR A 28 1.07 -8.66 -22.90
C THR A 28 0.64 -9.32 -21.60
N ASN A 29 -0.47 -10.05 -21.64
CA ASN A 29 -1.01 -10.84 -20.53
C ASN A 29 -0.21 -12.15 -20.37
N SER A 30 -0.43 -12.88 -19.28
CA SER A 30 0.29 -14.14 -18.99
C SER A 30 -0.01 -15.26 -19.98
N ASP A 31 -1.13 -15.19 -20.68
CA ASP A 31 -1.54 -16.13 -21.75
C ASP A 31 -1.01 -15.72 -23.14
N GLY A 32 -0.24 -14.63 -23.22
CA GLY A 32 0.28 -14.09 -24.47
C GLY A 32 -0.66 -13.15 -25.22
N SER A 33 -1.91 -12.96 -24.76
CA SER A 33 -2.85 -12.02 -25.37
C SER A 33 -2.47 -10.55 -25.12
N ARG A 34 -2.98 -9.63 -25.94
CA ARG A 34 -2.80 -8.18 -25.74
C ARG A 34 -3.69 -7.68 -24.61
N SER A 35 -3.13 -6.83 -23.75
CA SER A 35 -3.84 -6.21 -22.65
C SER A 35 -4.72 -5.06 -23.15
N ASP A 36 -5.96 -5.01 -22.68
CA ASP A 36 -6.88 -3.89 -22.90
C ASP A 36 -6.81 -2.84 -21.78
N GLU A 37 -6.02 -3.09 -20.74
CA GLU A 37 -5.84 -2.22 -19.58
C GLU A 37 -4.44 -1.59 -19.49
N PHE A 38 -3.41 -2.23 -20.06
CA PHE A 38 -2.02 -1.82 -19.87
C PHE A 38 -1.27 -1.63 -21.19
N CYS A 39 -0.36 -0.66 -21.21
CA CYS A 39 0.56 -0.43 -22.32
C CYS A 39 1.78 -1.36 -22.24
N TYR A 40 2.51 -1.48 -23.34
CA TYR A 40 3.70 -2.33 -23.45
C TYR A 40 4.85 -1.93 -22.51
N TYR A 41 4.93 -0.66 -22.11
CA TYR A 41 5.90 -0.18 -21.12
C TYR A 41 5.54 -0.57 -19.69
N CYS A 42 4.29 -0.97 -19.42
CA CYS A 42 3.83 -1.27 -18.07
C CYS A 42 3.65 -2.76 -17.82
N LEU A 43 3.20 -3.54 -18.81
CA LEU A 43 2.89 -4.95 -18.64
C LEU A 43 3.52 -5.81 -19.74
N LYS A 44 4.27 -6.84 -19.35
CA LYS A 44 4.80 -7.87 -20.25
C LYS A 44 4.66 -9.24 -19.59
N ASP A 45 4.15 -10.22 -20.34
CA ASP A 45 3.93 -11.59 -19.88
C ASP A 45 3.17 -11.66 -18.53
N GLY A 46 2.18 -10.78 -18.35
CA GLY A 46 1.37 -10.67 -17.13
C GLY A 46 2.09 -10.05 -15.92
N LYS A 47 3.29 -9.50 -16.10
CA LYS A 47 4.09 -8.89 -15.03
C LYS A 47 4.33 -7.42 -15.29
N TYR A 48 4.28 -6.63 -14.21
CA TYR A 48 4.73 -5.25 -14.28
C TYR A 48 6.23 -5.20 -14.53
N ILE A 49 6.65 -4.51 -15.60
CA ILE A 49 8.07 -4.40 -15.94
C ILE A 49 8.76 -3.20 -15.29
N VAL A 50 7.98 -2.31 -14.67
CA VAL A 50 8.49 -1.12 -13.98
C VAL A 50 8.04 -1.17 -12.52
N ASP A 51 8.98 -1.29 -11.57
CA ASP A 51 8.70 -1.18 -10.13
C ASP A 51 9.13 0.19 -9.60
N ILE A 52 8.20 1.14 -9.63
CA ILE A 52 8.41 2.52 -9.18
C ILE A 52 7.19 3.00 -8.39
N SER A 53 7.35 4.08 -7.64
CA SER A 53 6.27 4.82 -7.01
C SER A 53 5.42 5.59 -8.02
N MET A 54 4.23 6.00 -7.59
CA MET A 54 3.35 6.86 -8.40
C MET A 54 4.04 8.19 -8.72
N TRP A 55 4.74 8.79 -7.76
CA TRP A 55 5.46 10.04 -7.94
C TRP A 55 6.56 9.93 -9.00
N GLU A 56 7.37 8.87 -8.94
CA GLU A 56 8.38 8.60 -9.97
C GLU A 56 7.74 8.38 -11.35
N MET A 57 6.54 7.81 -11.42
CA MET A 57 5.80 7.66 -12.68
C MET A 57 5.37 9.02 -13.24
N ILE A 58 4.89 9.93 -12.40
CA ILE A 58 4.56 11.32 -12.80
C ILE A 58 5.82 11.99 -13.33
N ASP A 59 6.92 11.92 -12.59
CA ASP A 59 8.17 12.57 -12.96
C ASP A 59 8.75 12.07 -14.28
N ILE A 60 8.61 10.77 -14.59
CA ILE A 60 8.95 10.21 -15.90
C ILE A 60 8.14 10.90 -17.00
N TRP A 61 6.83 11.06 -16.81
CA TRP A 61 6.01 11.74 -17.81
C TRP A 61 6.29 13.23 -17.93
N ILE A 62 6.60 13.91 -16.83
CA ILE A 62 6.98 15.32 -16.87
C ILE A 62 8.27 15.49 -17.66
N LYS A 63 9.25 14.61 -17.41
CA LYS A 63 10.52 14.58 -18.16
C LYS A 63 10.34 14.29 -19.66
N TYR A 64 9.33 13.51 -20.03
CA TYR A 64 9.04 13.13 -21.41
C TYR A 64 7.67 13.62 -21.89
N THR A 65 7.34 14.88 -21.59
CA THR A 65 6.03 15.49 -21.90
C THR A 65 5.74 15.44 -23.39
N ASP A 66 6.72 15.73 -24.25
CA ASP A 66 6.56 15.70 -25.71
C ASP A 66 6.13 14.31 -26.22
N LYS A 67 6.70 13.24 -25.65
CA LYS A 67 6.30 11.87 -26.00
C LYS A 67 4.89 11.56 -25.52
N TYR A 68 4.54 12.00 -24.32
CA TYR A 68 3.17 11.85 -23.81
C TYR A 68 2.18 12.53 -24.77
N ASN A 69 2.49 13.76 -25.19
CA ASN A 69 1.70 14.56 -26.12
C ASN A 69 1.55 13.88 -27.49
N GLU A 70 2.63 13.29 -28.03
CA GLU A 70 2.59 12.50 -29.27
C GLU A 70 1.63 11.30 -29.16
N TYR A 71 1.69 10.55 -28.05
CA TYR A 71 0.80 9.41 -27.85
C TYR A 71 -0.66 9.82 -27.59
N ALA A 72 -0.86 10.93 -26.88
CA ALA A 72 -2.16 11.37 -26.42
C ALA A 72 -2.91 12.26 -27.41
N ASP A 73 -2.22 12.73 -28.45
CA ASP A 73 -2.67 13.77 -29.37
C ASP A 73 -3.07 15.04 -28.60
N THR A 74 -2.11 15.56 -27.83
CA THR A 74 -2.28 16.73 -26.95
C THR A 74 -1.07 17.68 -27.05
N ASP A 75 -1.21 18.88 -26.49
CA ASP A 75 -0.13 19.88 -26.40
C ASP A 75 -0.05 20.43 -24.96
N TYR A 76 0.15 19.53 -23.99
CA TYR A 76 0.31 19.95 -22.60
C TYR A 76 1.72 20.46 -22.33
N SER A 77 1.82 21.54 -21.57
CA SER A 77 3.07 21.88 -20.89
C SER A 77 3.39 20.85 -19.79
N PRO A 78 4.65 20.72 -19.35
CA PRO A 78 5.01 19.82 -18.25
C PRO A 78 4.25 20.11 -16.94
N LYS A 79 3.89 21.38 -16.71
CA LYS A 79 3.10 21.78 -15.54
C LYS A 79 1.66 21.27 -15.64
N GLU A 80 1.00 21.47 -16.78
CA GLU A 80 -0.37 21.02 -17.01
C GLU A 80 -0.45 19.48 -16.97
N LEU A 81 0.53 18.80 -17.58
CA LEU A 81 0.61 17.35 -17.53
C LEU A 81 0.72 16.84 -16.09
N ARG A 82 1.50 17.49 -15.23
CA ARG A 82 1.58 17.14 -13.81
C ARG A 82 0.22 17.27 -13.12
N GLU A 83 -0.46 18.39 -13.28
CA GLU A 83 -1.78 18.61 -12.67
C GLU A 83 -2.83 17.57 -13.12
N ILE A 84 -2.74 17.12 -14.38
CA ILE A 84 -3.59 16.06 -14.93
C ILE A 84 -3.24 14.70 -14.30
N LEU A 85 -1.96 14.34 -14.27
CA LEU A 85 -1.50 13.05 -13.79
C LEU A 85 -1.65 12.91 -12.27
N ASP A 86 -1.47 13.98 -11.51
CA ASP A 86 -1.72 14.04 -10.06
C ASP A 86 -3.17 13.65 -9.73
N LYS A 87 -4.13 14.05 -10.57
CA LYS A 87 -5.55 13.69 -10.41
C LYS A 87 -5.86 12.30 -10.95
N ARG A 88 -5.22 11.89 -12.04
CA ARG A 88 -5.53 10.63 -12.74
C ARG A 88 -4.90 9.42 -12.08
N LEU A 89 -3.60 9.44 -11.80
CA LEU A 89 -2.87 8.24 -11.37
C LEU A 89 -3.45 7.62 -10.09
N PRO A 90 -3.84 8.38 -9.05
CA PRO A 90 -4.47 7.79 -7.86
C PRO A 90 -5.70 6.92 -8.12
N THR A 91 -6.42 7.12 -9.23
CA THR A 91 -7.66 6.39 -9.51
C THR A 91 -7.44 5.10 -10.34
N LEU A 92 -6.26 4.92 -10.92
CA LEU A 92 -5.93 3.78 -11.78
C LEU A 92 -5.70 2.50 -10.97
N ASN A 93 -6.04 1.33 -11.53
CA ASN A 93 -6.00 0.04 -10.83
C ASN A 93 -4.66 -0.23 -10.10
N ARG A 94 -3.51 0.01 -10.74
CA ARG A 94 -2.17 -0.23 -10.14
C ARG A 94 -1.98 0.55 -8.84
N TRP A 95 -2.44 1.79 -8.81
CA TRP A 95 -2.19 2.69 -7.69
C TRP A 95 -3.30 2.65 -6.65
N ARG A 96 -4.55 2.54 -7.10
CA ARG A 96 -5.71 2.32 -6.23
C ARG A 96 -5.51 1.06 -5.39
N GLN A 97 -5.08 -0.06 -5.99
CA GLN A 97 -4.77 -1.29 -5.26
C GLN A 97 -3.66 -1.08 -4.22
N LYS A 98 -2.62 -0.30 -4.53
CA LYS A 98 -1.52 -0.01 -3.60
C LYS A 98 -1.96 0.89 -2.44
N GLN A 99 -2.82 1.87 -2.70
CA GLN A 99 -3.43 2.73 -1.67
C GLN A 99 -4.41 1.95 -0.78
N GLU A 100 -5.27 1.14 -1.37
CA GLU A 100 -6.21 0.26 -0.66
C GLU A 100 -5.45 -0.72 0.24
N THR A 101 -4.43 -1.40 -0.30
CA THR A 101 -3.58 -2.31 0.49
C THR A 101 -2.90 -1.57 1.64
N SER A 102 -2.37 -0.36 1.41
CA SER A 102 -1.75 0.46 2.46
C SER A 102 -2.77 0.90 3.53
N SER A 103 -3.98 1.28 3.13
CA SER A 103 -5.07 1.67 4.03
C SER A 103 -5.58 0.49 4.85
N LEU A 104 -5.75 -0.68 4.23
CA LEU A 104 -6.11 -1.93 4.89
C LEU A 104 -5.03 -2.36 5.89
N HIS A 105 -3.75 -2.30 5.50
CA HIS A 105 -2.63 -2.56 6.40
C HIS A 105 -2.63 -1.60 7.59
N HIS A 106 -2.86 -0.30 7.35
CA HIS A 106 -2.95 0.67 8.44
C HIS A 106 -4.08 0.33 9.41
N LYS A 107 -5.30 0.11 8.91
CA LYS A 107 -6.47 -0.26 9.74
C LYS A 107 -6.25 -1.57 10.50
N MET A 108 -5.65 -2.56 9.84
CA MET A 108 -5.29 -3.83 10.46
C MET A 108 -4.30 -3.61 11.61
N ILE A 109 -3.23 -2.83 11.40
CA ILE A 109 -2.26 -2.54 12.46
C ILE A 109 -2.90 -1.79 13.63
N GLN A 110 -3.78 -0.82 13.38
CA GLN A 110 -4.50 -0.12 14.44
C GLN A 110 -5.35 -1.10 15.28
N ASN A 111 -6.08 -2.01 14.63
CA ASN A 111 -6.87 -3.02 15.34
C ASN A 111 -5.99 -3.95 16.20
N ILE A 112 -4.82 -4.36 15.68
CA ILE A 112 -3.87 -5.17 16.44
C ILE A 112 -3.31 -4.40 17.64
N ILE A 113 -2.99 -3.12 17.48
CA ILE A 113 -2.52 -2.27 18.58
C ILE A 113 -3.59 -2.16 19.68
N VAL A 114 -4.84 -1.91 19.30
CA VAL A 114 -5.97 -1.87 20.24
C VAL A 114 -6.12 -3.19 20.97
N TYR A 115 -6.03 -4.32 20.26
CA TYR A 115 -6.10 -5.64 20.87
C TYR A 115 -4.96 -5.87 21.86
N ILE A 116 -3.70 -5.61 21.47
CA ILE A 116 -2.54 -5.75 22.36
C ILE A 116 -2.73 -4.93 23.64
N ASN A 117 -3.14 -3.66 23.52
CA ASN A 117 -3.33 -2.78 24.67
C ASN A 117 -4.41 -3.29 25.64
N GLY A 118 -5.46 -3.97 25.14
CA GLY A 118 -6.52 -4.55 25.96
C GLY A 118 -6.17 -5.90 26.59
N HIS A 119 -5.09 -6.57 26.15
CA HIS A 119 -4.74 -7.94 26.54
C HIS A 119 -3.26 -8.03 26.94
N LEU A 120 -2.69 -6.96 27.53
CA LEU A 120 -1.28 -6.90 27.88
C LEU A 120 -0.87 -7.97 28.91
N THR A 121 -1.79 -8.35 29.78
CA THR A 121 -1.60 -9.30 30.89
C THR A 121 -1.64 -10.77 30.40
N GLU A 122 -2.27 -11.02 29.26
CA GLU A 122 -2.52 -12.37 28.72
C GLU A 122 -1.33 -12.96 27.93
N VAL A 123 -1.39 -14.24 27.59
CA VAL A 123 -0.38 -14.86 26.70
C VAL A 123 -0.60 -14.43 25.24
N LEU A 124 0.06 -13.34 24.84
CA LEU A 124 0.07 -12.86 23.46
C LEU A 124 1.09 -13.63 22.60
N ASN A 125 0.62 -14.44 21.66
CA ASN A 125 1.45 -15.09 20.66
C ASN A 125 1.39 -14.33 19.32
N THR A 126 2.56 -14.17 18.67
CA THR A 126 2.65 -13.65 17.30
C THR A 126 1.80 -14.44 16.31
N ASP A 127 1.62 -15.75 16.50
CA ASP A 127 0.76 -16.56 15.63
C ASP A 127 -0.71 -16.11 15.73
N THR A 128 -1.22 -15.91 16.94
CA THR A 128 -2.57 -15.38 17.19
C THR A 128 -2.76 -13.99 16.61
N LEU A 129 -1.78 -13.09 16.80
CA LEU A 129 -1.87 -11.73 16.25
C LEU A 129 -1.79 -11.72 14.72
N SER A 130 -1.04 -12.66 14.13
CA SER A 130 -0.94 -12.78 12.68
C SER A 130 -2.21 -13.34 12.04
N SER A 131 -2.92 -14.28 12.70
CA SER A 131 -4.18 -14.82 12.17
C SER A 131 -5.29 -13.78 12.10
N MET A 132 -5.26 -12.79 13.00
CA MET A 132 -6.17 -11.63 12.98
C MET A 132 -5.93 -10.68 11.79
N SER A 133 -4.76 -10.77 11.13
CA SER A 133 -4.37 -9.83 10.07
C SER A 133 -4.76 -10.25 8.66
N GLY A 134 -5.11 -11.53 8.44
CA GLY A 134 -5.31 -12.09 7.10
C GLY A 134 -4.03 -12.18 6.25
N LEU A 135 -2.86 -11.88 6.83
CA LEU A 135 -1.55 -11.92 6.16
C LEU A 135 -0.74 -13.15 6.60
N SER A 136 0.25 -13.52 5.77
CA SER A 136 1.27 -14.47 6.23
C SER A 136 2.07 -13.88 7.39
N LYS A 137 2.56 -14.72 8.30
CA LYS A 137 3.37 -14.32 9.46
C LYS A 137 4.56 -13.42 9.10
N PHE A 138 5.23 -13.71 7.98
CA PHE A 138 6.36 -12.91 7.49
C PHE A 138 5.93 -11.52 7.01
N HIS A 139 4.84 -11.45 6.23
CA HIS A 139 4.32 -10.19 5.73
C HIS A 139 3.79 -9.32 6.87
N PHE A 140 3.01 -9.92 7.78
CA PHE A 140 2.52 -9.26 8.99
C PHE A 140 3.64 -8.61 9.80
N ARG A 141 4.72 -9.35 10.09
CA ARG A 141 5.89 -8.82 10.82
C ARG A 141 6.52 -7.61 10.12
N ARG A 142 6.64 -7.66 8.79
CA ARG A 142 7.19 -6.54 8.00
C ARG A 142 6.28 -5.32 8.09
N VAL A 143 4.98 -5.51 7.87
CA VAL A 143 4.00 -4.41 7.91
C VAL A 143 3.92 -3.80 9.30
N PHE A 144 3.87 -4.60 10.35
CA PHE A 144 3.85 -4.13 11.74
C PHE A 144 5.08 -3.28 12.03
N ARG A 145 6.28 -3.78 11.73
CA ARG A 145 7.53 -3.04 11.96
C ARG A 145 7.61 -1.74 11.17
N THR A 146 7.15 -1.74 9.91
CA THR A 146 7.10 -0.50 9.11
C THR A 146 6.15 0.53 9.74
N ALA A 147 5.05 0.09 10.33
CA ALA A 147 4.03 0.97 10.90
C ALA A 147 4.38 1.48 12.30
N THR A 148 4.96 0.64 13.18
CA THR A 148 5.25 0.99 14.59
C THR A 148 6.71 1.37 14.85
N GLY A 149 7.61 1.13 13.89
CA GLY A 149 9.05 1.35 14.04
C GLY A 149 9.78 0.21 14.77
N GLU A 150 9.06 -0.74 15.37
CA GLU A 150 9.63 -1.83 16.16
C GLU A 150 9.00 -3.18 15.83
N ASN A 151 9.69 -4.27 16.18
CA ASN A 151 9.10 -5.60 16.03
C ASN A 151 8.01 -5.82 17.10
N ILE A 152 7.02 -6.67 16.80
CA ILE A 152 5.86 -6.88 17.67
C ILE A 152 6.20 -7.41 19.07
N GLY A 153 7.25 -8.23 19.21
CA GLY A 153 7.66 -8.76 20.50
C GLY A 153 8.21 -7.65 21.40
N SER A 154 9.09 -6.81 20.85
CA SER A 154 9.62 -5.64 21.55
C SER A 154 8.52 -4.64 21.91
N TYR A 155 7.56 -4.43 21.00
CA TYR A 155 6.39 -3.58 21.25
C TYR A 155 5.58 -4.04 22.47
N ILE A 156 5.21 -5.33 22.51
CA ILE A 156 4.45 -5.91 23.63
C ILE A 156 5.26 -5.84 24.93
N GLN A 157 6.53 -6.21 24.88
CA GLN A 157 7.39 -6.19 26.05
C GLN A 157 7.53 -4.77 26.62
N ARG A 158 7.73 -3.77 25.77
CA ARG A 158 7.80 -2.37 26.18
C ARG A 158 6.52 -1.93 26.89
N LEU A 159 5.36 -2.20 26.30
CA LEU A 159 4.07 -1.85 26.92
C LEU A 159 3.82 -2.56 28.25
N ARG A 160 4.20 -3.83 28.38
CA ARG A 160 4.13 -4.55 29.66
C ARG A 160 4.99 -3.90 30.73
N MET A 161 6.22 -3.52 30.37
CA MET A 161 7.13 -2.84 31.30
C MET A 161 6.60 -1.47 31.71
N GLU A 162 6.02 -0.71 30.77
CA GLU A 162 5.37 0.57 31.05
C GLU A 162 4.17 0.39 32.00
N HIS A 163 3.34 -0.63 31.79
CA HIS A 163 2.21 -0.97 32.67
C HIS A 163 2.64 -1.36 34.09
N VAL A 164 3.63 -2.26 34.21
CA VAL A 164 4.19 -2.66 35.52
C VAL A 164 4.80 -1.45 36.24
N ALA A 165 5.55 -0.61 35.53
CA ALA A 165 6.12 0.61 36.10
C ALA A 165 5.02 1.56 36.58
N HIS A 166 3.95 1.72 35.80
CA HIS A 166 2.79 2.53 36.19
C HIS A 166 2.13 1.99 37.47
N LEU A 167 1.90 0.68 37.57
CA LEU A 167 1.33 0.06 38.79
C LEU A 167 2.22 0.26 40.02
N LEU A 168 3.53 0.11 39.88
CA LEU A 168 4.49 0.32 40.97
C LEU A 168 4.52 1.78 41.48
N ILE A 169 4.23 2.75 40.62
CA ILE A 169 4.23 4.17 40.97
C ILE A 169 2.86 4.64 41.46
N SER A 170 1.78 4.08 40.93
CA SER A 170 0.40 4.53 41.18
C SER A 170 -0.33 3.74 42.28
N THR A 171 0.24 2.65 42.78
CA THR A 171 -0.36 1.78 43.80
C THR A 171 0.65 1.39 44.87
N ASP A 172 0.17 0.91 46.02
CA ASP A 172 1.01 0.32 47.07
C ASP A 172 1.31 -1.18 46.84
N TYR A 173 1.02 -1.70 45.64
CA TYR A 173 1.28 -3.10 45.33
C TYR A 173 2.78 -3.38 45.27
N THR A 174 3.17 -4.45 45.97
CA THR A 174 4.50 -5.03 45.81
C THR A 174 4.63 -5.68 44.44
N LEU A 175 5.86 -5.80 43.94
CA LEU A 175 6.14 -6.50 42.68
C LEU A 175 5.54 -7.92 42.65
N LYS A 176 5.52 -8.60 43.81
CA LYS A 176 4.93 -9.93 43.96
C LYS A 176 3.41 -9.92 43.73
N GLN A 177 2.70 -8.97 44.32
CA GLN A 177 1.25 -8.82 44.13
C GLN A 177 0.88 -8.47 42.69
N ILE A 178 1.69 -7.64 42.02
CA ILE A 178 1.48 -7.33 40.60
C ILE A 178 1.59 -8.60 39.75
N ILE A 179 2.64 -9.40 39.95
CA ILE A 179 2.83 -10.66 39.21
C ILE A 179 1.69 -11.66 39.48
N GLU A 180 1.25 -11.78 40.73
CA GLU A 180 0.17 -12.71 41.13
C GLU A 180 -1.20 -12.32 40.54
N ASN A 181 -1.50 -11.01 40.49
CA ASN A 181 -2.73 -10.50 39.91
C ASN A 181 -2.78 -10.65 38.38
N GLU A 182 -1.62 -10.59 37.72
CA GLU A 182 -1.52 -10.68 36.25
C GLU A 182 -1.48 -12.13 35.73
N LEU A 183 -1.21 -13.13 36.58
CA LEU A 183 -1.14 -14.57 36.22
C LEU A 183 -2.42 -15.36 36.54
N SER A 184 -3.46 -14.69 37.05
CA SER A 184 -4.66 -15.34 37.60
C SER A 184 -5.84 -15.48 36.60
N ASP A 185 -5.68 -15.04 35.35
CA ASP A 185 -6.68 -15.17 34.25
C ASP A 185 -6.16 -16.02 33.07
#